data_AF-A0A1H6YCQ6-F1
#
_entry.id   AF-A0A1H6YCQ6-F1
#
_cell.length_a   1.000
_cell.length_b   1.000
_cell.length_c   1.000
_cell.angle_alpha   90.00
_cell.angle_beta   90.00
_cell.angle_gamma   90.00
#
_symmetry.space_group_name_H-M   'P 1'
#
loop_
_entity.id
_entity.type
_entity.pdbx_description
1 polymer ?
#
loop_
_entity_poly.entity_id
_entity_poly.type
_entity_poly.pdbx_seq_one_letter_code
_entity_poly.pdbx_strand_id
1 'polypeptide(L)'
;MLVRLMTGPNGSIIRAIASGESRTGQIARAIGWLKAHFREPFSGPDLAGLAGMSISSFHDHFRRATAMTPLQYQKQLRLQEARKLMLADRLDAAEAGYRVGYDSPSQFSREYRRLFGAPPQRDMGRLRALPQVALAI
;
A
#
# COMPACT_ATOMS: atom_id res chain seq x y z
N MET A 1 -4.77 -40.72 -32.40
CA MET A 1 -5.23 -40.59 -30.99
C MET A 1 -4.59 -39.34 -30.40
N LEU A 2 -5.27 -38.20 -30.45
CA LEU A 2 -6.02 -37.62 -29.31
C LEU A 2 -5.15 -37.41 -28.06
N VAL A 3 -4.65 -36.18 -27.85
CA VAL A 3 -5.03 -35.35 -26.69
C VAL A 3 -4.96 -33.88 -27.09
N ARG A 4 -6.12 -33.42 -27.59
CA ARG A 4 -6.61 -32.05 -27.58
C ARG A 4 -6.97 -31.72 -26.13
N LEU A 5 -6.35 -30.70 -25.51
CA LEU A 5 -6.89 -29.88 -24.41
C LEU A 5 -5.79 -29.00 -23.77
N MET A 6 -5.51 -27.82 -24.34
CA MET A 6 -4.85 -26.73 -23.61
C MET A 6 -5.43 -25.35 -23.99
N THR A 7 -6.76 -25.24 -24.07
CA THR A 7 -7.43 -23.94 -24.16
C THR A 7 -8.61 -23.94 -23.19
N GLY A 8 -8.28 -23.94 -21.91
CA GLY A 8 -9.20 -23.54 -20.84
C GLY A 8 -8.75 -22.21 -20.24
N PRO A 9 -9.66 -21.41 -19.64
CA PRO A 9 -9.41 -20.05 -19.14
C PRO A 9 -8.40 -19.92 -17.98
N ASN A 10 -7.66 -20.99 -17.64
CA ASN A 10 -6.70 -21.06 -16.54
C ASN A 10 -5.23 -21.02 -17.00
N GLY A 11 -4.94 -20.41 -18.16
CA GLY A 11 -3.59 -20.32 -18.74
C GLY A 11 -2.55 -19.53 -17.92
N SER A 12 -2.93 -18.93 -16.78
CA SER A 12 -2.03 -18.18 -15.91
C SER A 12 -1.20 -19.06 -14.97
N ILE A 13 -1.64 -20.28 -14.66
CA ILE A 13 -0.93 -21.18 -13.74
C ILE A 13 0.37 -21.73 -14.37
N ILE A 14 0.40 -21.92 -15.70
CA ILE A 14 1.57 -22.48 -16.39
C ILE A 14 2.69 -21.43 -16.57
N ARG A 15 2.39 -20.13 -16.53
CA ARG A 15 3.42 -19.08 -16.68
C ARG A 15 4.22 -18.84 -15.38
N ALA A 16 3.62 -19.10 -14.21
CA ALA A 16 4.30 -19.02 -12.91
C ALA A 16 5.33 -20.15 -12.71
N ILE A 17 5.08 -21.33 -13.29
CA ILE A 17 6.01 -22.46 -13.23
C ILE A 17 7.19 -22.26 -14.20
N ALA A 18 7.00 -21.48 -15.26
CA ALA A 18 8.03 -21.21 -16.26
C ALA A 18 9.07 -20.12 -15.87
N SER A 19 8.88 -19.38 -14.77
CA SER A 19 9.68 -18.17 -14.46
C SER A 19 10.54 -18.22 -13.19
N GLY A 20 10.45 -19.27 -12.37
CA GLY A 20 11.28 -19.41 -11.16
C GLY A 20 11.08 -18.33 -10.08
N GLU A 21 10.06 -17.47 -10.22
CA GLU A 21 9.80 -16.40 -9.26
C GLU A 21 9.10 -16.94 -8.01
N SER A 22 9.68 -16.69 -6.83
CA SER A 22 9.07 -17.09 -5.57
C SER A 22 7.77 -16.32 -5.32
N ARG A 23 6.82 -16.92 -4.57
CA ARG A 23 5.58 -16.24 -4.15
C ARG A 23 5.87 -14.93 -3.39
N THR A 24 6.98 -14.89 -2.66
CA THR A 24 7.48 -13.68 -2.00
C THR A 24 7.85 -12.60 -3.02
N GLY A 25 8.56 -12.95 -4.09
CA GLY A 25 8.89 -12.03 -5.19
C GLY A 25 7.65 -11.47 -5.89
N GLN A 26 6.68 -12.33 -6.17
CA GLN A 26 5.40 -11.93 -6.75
C GLN A 26 4.65 -10.88 -5.89
N ILE A 27 4.57 -11.10 -4.57
CA ILE A 27 3.98 -10.13 -3.65
C ILE A 27 4.83 -8.86 -3.53
N ALA A 28 6.16 -8.98 -3.53
CA ALA A 28 7.06 -7.84 -3.49
C ALA A 28 6.84 -6.88 -4.67
N ARG A 29 6.53 -7.39 -5.88
CA ARG A 29 6.15 -6.55 -7.02
C ARG A 29 4.87 -5.76 -6.78
N ALA A 30 3.83 -6.42 -6.26
CA ALA A 30 2.57 -5.74 -5.94
C ALA A 30 2.75 -4.67 -4.86
N ILE A 31 3.56 -4.95 -3.82
CA ILE A 31 3.91 -3.97 -2.79
C ILE A 31 4.71 -2.81 -3.40
N GLY A 32 5.69 -3.10 -4.27
CA GLY A 32 6.48 -2.09 -4.96
C GLY A 32 5.60 -1.15 -5.79
N TRP A 33 4.64 -1.72 -6.53
CA TRP A 33 3.67 -0.95 -7.29
C TRP A 33 2.79 -0.08 -6.39
N LEU A 34 2.27 -0.63 -5.28
CA LEU A 34 1.49 0.16 -4.31
C LEU A 34 2.30 1.31 -3.71
N LYS A 35 3.59 1.11 -3.43
CA LYS A 35 4.48 2.17 -2.92
C LYS A 35 4.71 3.26 -3.96
N ALA A 36 4.80 2.91 -5.24
CA ALA A 36 4.98 3.89 -6.31
C ALA A 36 3.68 4.65 -6.65
N HIS A 37 2.52 3.99 -6.57
CA HIS A 37 1.22 4.52 -7.01
C HIS A 37 0.24 4.68 -5.84
N PHE A 38 0.74 4.96 -4.64
CA PHE A 38 -0.10 4.98 -3.42
C PHE A 38 -1.21 6.03 -3.48
N ARG A 39 -1.08 7.07 -4.31
CA ARG A 39 -2.09 8.13 -4.51
C ARG A 39 -3.23 7.69 -5.43
N GLU A 40 -2.99 6.71 -6.29
CA GLU A 40 -3.93 6.32 -7.34
C GLU A 40 -4.92 5.28 -6.82
N PRO A 41 -6.20 5.32 -7.23
CA PRO A 41 -7.10 4.20 -6.98
C PRO A 41 -6.57 2.94 -7.69
N PHE A 42 -6.77 1.77 -7.08
CA PHE A 42 -6.40 0.50 -7.69
C PHE A 42 -7.53 -0.52 -7.57
N SER A 43 -7.52 -1.50 -8.47
CA SER A 43 -8.41 -2.64 -8.43
C SER A 43 -7.69 -3.86 -7.85
N GLY A 44 -8.36 -4.60 -6.95
CA GLY A 44 -7.84 -5.87 -6.43
C GLY A 44 -7.46 -6.87 -7.54
N PRO A 45 -8.33 -7.09 -8.55
CA PRO A 45 -8.00 -7.85 -9.75
C PRO A 45 -6.71 -7.41 -10.46
N ASP A 46 -6.50 -6.11 -10.69
CA ASP A 46 -5.32 -5.61 -11.41
C ASP A 46 -4.04 -5.89 -10.62
N LEU A 47 -4.10 -5.67 -9.30
CA LEU A 47 -2.97 -5.90 -8.41
C LEU A 47 -2.64 -7.40 -8.28
N ALA A 48 -3.66 -8.26 -8.29
CA ALA A 48 -3.49 -9.71 -8.34
C ALA A 48 -2.90 -10.16 -9.69
N GLY A 49 -3.35 -9.56 -10.80
CA GLY A 49 -2.80 -9.77 -12.14
C GLY A 49 -1.32 -9.39 -12.22
N LEU A 50 -0.92 -8.27 -11.63
CA LEU A 50 0.48 -7.84 -11.52
C LEU A 50 1.34 -8.83 -10.73
N ALA A 51 0.77 -9.44 -9.68
CA ALA A 51 1.42 -10.49 -8.92
C ALA A 51 1.44 -11.85 -9.64
N GLY A 52 0.70 -12.02 -10.74
CA GLY A 52 0.52 -13.31 -11.42
C GLY A 52 -0.30 -14.31 -10.60
N MET A 53 -1.22 -13.81 -9.77
CA MET A 53 -2.02 -14.61 -8.83
C MET A 53 -3.52 -14.48 -9.11
N SER A 54 -4.29 -15.49 -8.70
CA SER A 54 -5.73 -15.32 -8.51
C SER A 54 -6.01 -14.34 -7.37
N ILE A 55 -7.16 -13.67 -7.39
CA ILE A 55 -7.55 -12.67 -6.38
C ILE A 55 -7.49 -13.25 -4.96
N SER A 56 -8.03 -14.45 -4.75
CA SER A 56 -8.05 -15.09 -3.43
C SER A 56 -6.63 -15.43 -2.94
N SER A 57 -5.79 -15.99 -3.82
CA SER A 57 -4.39 -16.29 -3.46
C SER A 57 -3.62 -15.00 -3.16
N PHE A 58 -3.84 -13.95 -3.95
CA PHE A 58 -3.23 -12.66 -3.74
C PHE A 58 -3.58 -12.07 -2.37
N HIS A 59 -4.87 -12.02 -2.01
CA HIS A 59 -5.29 -11.50 -0.71
C HIS A 59 -4.71 -12.28 0.48
N ASP A 60 -4.67 -13.62 0.39
CA ASP A 60 -4.05 -14.45 1.43
C ASP A 60 -2.56 -14.16 1.59
N HIS A 61 -1.80 -14.21 0.49
CA HIS A 61 -0.35 -14.02 0.52
C HIS A 61 0.03 -12.59 0.89
N PHE A 62 -0.73 -11.60 0.41
CA PHE A 62 -0.52 -10.20 0.77
C PHE A 62 -0.75 -9.98 2.26
N ARG A 63 -1.83 -10.53 2.84
CA ARG A 63 -2.09 -10.42 4.29
C ARG A 63 -1.03 -11.17 5.09
N ARG A 64 -0.59 -12.34 4.67
CA ARG A 64 0.50 -13.07 5.35
C ARG A 64 1.82 -12.31 5.32
N ALA A 65 2.11 -11.59 4.23
CA ALA A 65 3.32 -10.81 4.08
C ALA A 65 3.28 -9.44 4.81
N THR A 66 2.11 -8.82 4.91
CA THR A 66 1.96 -7.42 5.40
C THR A 66 1.11 -7.27 6.66
N ALA A 67 0.50 -8.35 7.14
CA ALA A 67 -0.53 -8.37 8.18
C ALA A 67 -1.80 -7.55 7.87
N MET A 68 -1.96 -7.05 6.64
CA MET A 68 -3.07 -6.16 6.28
C MET A 68 -3.61 -6.43 4.87
N THR A 69 -4.78 -5.86 4.54
CA THR A 69 -5.29 -5.88 3.17
C THR A 69 -4.56 -4.85 2.29
N PRO A 70 -4.55 -5.01 0.96
CA PRO A 70 -3.95 -4.03 0.05
C PRO A 70 -4.47 -2.60 0.26
N LEU A 71 -5.77 -2.44 0.50
CA LEU A 71 -6.38 -1.13 0.74
C LEU A 71 -5.94 -0.52 2.08
N GLN A 72 -5.82 -1.34 3.12
CA GLN A 72 -5.28 -0.90 4.41
C GLN A 72 -3.81 -0.46 4.27
N TYR A 73 -3.03 -1.22 3.50
CA TYR A 73 -1.63 -0.88 3.20
C TYR A 73 -1.51 0.45 2.46
N GLN A 74 -2.33 0.67 1.43
CA GLN A 74 -2.35 1.96 0.73
C GLN A 74 -2.69 3.13 1.66
N LYS A 75 -3.71 2.98 2.52
CA LYS A 75 -4.06 4.01 3.50
C LYS A 75 -2.90 4.31 4.45
N GLN A 76 -2.21 3.27 4.92
CA GLN A 76 -1.04 3.44 5.77
C GLN A 76 0.09 4.18 5.05
N LEU A 77 0.37 3.85 3.78
CA LEU A 77 1.36 4.57 2.96
C LEU A 77 0.98 6.05 2.81
N ARG A 78 -0.27 6.36 2.46
CA ARG A 78 -0.76 7.74 2.33
C ARG A 78 -0.57 8.54 3.63
N LEU A 79 -0.97 7.97 4.75
CA LEU A 79 -0.87 8.63 6.06
C LEU A 79 0.59 8.82 6.51
N GLN A 80 1.47 7.86 6.23
CA GLN A 80 2.90 7.98 6.50
C GLN A 80 3.55 9.07 5.65
N GLU A 81 3.25 9.14 4.35
CA GLU A 81 3.80 10.20 3.50
C GLU A 81 3.27 11.58 3.89
N ALA A 82 1.99 11.69 4.28
CA ALA A 82 1.45 12.95 4.78
C ALA A 82 2.18 13.42 6.05
N ARG A 83 2.47 12.50 6.98
CA ARG A 83 3.25 12.79 8.19
C ARG A 83 4.64 13.30 7.85
N LYS A 84 5.31 12.69 6.87
CA LYS A 84 6.61 13.11 6.38
C LYS A 84 6.56 14.50 5.74
N LEU A 85 5.59 14.78 4.87
CA LEU A 85 5.40 16.09 4.25
C LEU A 85 5.13 17.20 5.29
N MET A 86 4.28 16.94 6.28
CA MET A 86 4.01 17.91 7.36
C MET A 86 5.26 18.18 8.23
N LEU A 87 6.15 17.20 8.36
CA LEU A 87 7.35 17.33 9.17
C LEU A 87 8.49 18.02 8.40
N ALA A 88 8.78 17.57 7.18
CA ALA A 88 9.87 18.05 6.34
C ALA A 88 9.56 19.40 5.69
N ASP A 89 8.39 19.51 5.06
CA ASP A 89 8.01 20.67 4.23
C ASP A 89 7.14 21.69 5.01
N ARG A 90 6.86 21.40 6.29
CA ARG A 90 5.99 22.20 7.18
C ARG A 90 4.59 22.46 6.62
N LEU A 91 4.09 21.58 5.75
CA LEU A 91 2.72 21.68 5.24
C LEU A 91 1.70 21.59 6.37
N ASP A 92 0.57 22.26 6.18
CA ASP A 92 -0.59 22.03 7.03
C ASP A 92 -1.24 20.66 6.72
N ALA A 93 -2.10 20.22 7.64
CA ALA A 93 -2.74 18.91 7.58
C ALA A 93 -3.73 18.76 6.41
N ALA A 94 -4.37 19.84 5.98
CA ALA A 94 -5.33 19.80 4.89
C ALA A 94 -4.59 19.61 3.57
N GLU A 95 -3.58 20.44 3.32
CA GLU A 95 -2.72 20.37 2.13
C GLU A 95 -1.99 19.03 2.05
N ALA A 96 -1.43 18.54 3.16
CA ALA A 96 -0.81 17.22 3.19
C ALA A 96 -1.82 16.10 2.86
N GLY A 97 -3.05 16.19 3.38
CA GLY A 97 -4.13 15.24 3.08
C GLY A 97 -4.47 15.20 1.59
N TYR A 98 -4.64 16.37 0.96
CA TYR A 98 -4.91 16.46 -0.48
C TYR A 98 -3.75 15.91 -1.31
N ARG A 99 -2.50 16.25 -0.95
CA ARG A 99 -1.31 15.77 -1.68
C ARG A 99 -1.19 14.26 -1.67
N VAL A 100 -1.60 13.57 -0.60
CA VAL A 100 -1.54 12.10 -0.54
C VAL A 100 -2.81 11.42 -1.08
N GLY A 101 -3.78 12.18 -1.59
CA GLY A 101 -4.96 11.65 -2.29
C GLY A 101 -6.18 11.43 -1.40
N TYR A 102 -6.38 12.23 -0.36
CA TYR A 102 -7.69 12.36 0.30
C TYR A 102 -8.51 13.49 -0.30
N ASP A 103 -9.80 13.27 -0.50
CA ASP A 103 -10.73 14.30 -1.01
C ASP A 103 -11.21 15.25 0.09
N SER A 104 -11.03 14.86 1.37
CA SER A 104 -11.52 15.64 2.52
C SER A 104 -10.49 15.68 3.66
N PRO A 105 -10.10 16.88 4.13
CA PRO A 105 -9.25 17.06 5.31
C PRO A 105 -9.84 16.45 6.59
N SER A 106 -11.17 16.45 6.70
CA SER A 106 -11.90 15.84 7.81
C SER A 106 -11.80 14.31 7.80
N GLN A 107 -11.89 13.69 6.61
CA GLN A 107 -11.66 12.26 6.45
C GLN A 107 -10.20 11.91 6.77
N PHE A 108 -9.25 12.64 6.20
CA PHE A 108 -7.82 12.48 6.48
C PHE A 108 -7.54 12.54 7.98
N SER A 109 -8.01 13.59 8.66
CA SER A 109 -7.75 13.78 10.09
C SER A 109 -8.30 12.65 10.97
N ARG A 110 -9.46 12.09 10.60
CA ARG A 110 -10.06 10.93 11.29
C ARG A 110 -9.20 9.68 11.09
N GLU A 111 -8.81 9.37 9.86
CA GLU A 111 -7.96 8.20 9.58
C GLU A 111 -6.56 8.34 10.16
N TYR A 112 -5.98 9.55 10.11
CA TYR A 112 -4.69 9.88 10.70
C TYR A 112 -4.69 9.62 12.21
N ARG A 113 -5.70 10.15 12.93
CA ARG A 113 -5.85 9.93 14.37
C ARG A 113 -5.99 8.45 14.70
N ARG A 114 -6.71 7.69 13.87
CA ARG A 114 -6.88 6.24 14.07
C ARG A 114 -5.56 5.49 13.96
N LEU A 115 -4.67 5.91 13.05
CA LEU A 115 -3.38 5.26 12.83
C LEU A 115 -2.30 5.70 13.83
N PHE A 116 -2.18 7.00 14.10
CA PHE A 116 -1.10 7.58 14.91
C PHE A 116 -1.50 7.92 16.35
N GLY A 117 -2.77 7.72 16.72
CA GLY A 117 -3.29 7.97 18.07
C GLY A 117 -3.54 9.44 18.41
N ALA A 118 -3.13 10.39 17.57
CA ALA A 118 -3.33 11.82 17.77
C ALA A 118 -3.69 12.53 16.46
N PRO A 119 -4.44 13.66 16.50
CA PRO A 119 -4.67 14.49 15.33
C PRO A 119 -3.36 15.07 14.75
N PRO A 120 -3.31 15.37 13.45
CA PRO A 120 -2.10 15.86 12.76
C PRO A 120 -1.38 17.01 13.47
N GLN A 121 -2.10 18.07 13.87
CA GLN A 121 -1.51 19.24 14.53
C GLN A 121 -0.81 18.88 15.85
N ARG A 122 -1.46 18.07 16.70
CA ARG A 122 -0.90 17.64 17.99
C ARG A 122 0.31 16.74 17.79
N ASP A 123 0.23 15.86 16.79
CA ASP A 123 1.33 14.97 16.44
C ASP A 123 2.55 15.73 15.90
N MET A 124 2.35 16.72 15.03
CA MET A 124 3.44 17.59 14.53
C MET A 124 4.09 18.41 15.65
N GLY A 125 3.29 18.95 16.59
CA GLY A 125 3.82 19.64 17.76
C GLY A 125 4.73 18.74 18.60
N ARG A 126 4.33 17.47 18.80
CA ARG A 126 5.16 16.47 19.50
C ARG A 126 6.43 16.14 18.74
N LEU A 127 6.33 15.81 17.45
CA LEU A 127 7.48 15.41 16.63
C LEU A 127 8.52 16.51 16.48
N ARG A 128 8.11 17.78 16.36
CA ARG A 128 9.04 18.92 16.25
C ARG A 128 9.73 19.26 17.57
N ALA A 129 9.15 18.87 18.71
CA ALA A 129 9.74 19.06 20.03
C ALA A 129 10.72 17.95 20.42
N LEU A 130 10.77 16.83 19.67
CA LEU A 130 11.75 15.78 19.91
C LEU A 130 13.15 16.25 19.46
N PRO A 131 14.20 16.06 20.27
CA PRO A 131 15.56 16.37 19.88
C PRO A 131 15.98 15.53 18.66
N GLN A 132 16.70 16.15 17.72
CA GLN A 132 17.02 15.62 16.37
C GLN A 132 17.65 14.21 16.35
N VAL A 133 18.26 13.78 17.46
CA VAL A 133 18.87 12.46 17.66
C VAL A 133 17.84 11.33 17.72
N ALA A 134 16.60 11.62 18.14
CA ALA A 134 15.55 10.61 18.32
C ALA A 134 14.79 10.23 17.03
N LEU A 135 15.03 10.92 15.91
CA LEU A 135 14.28 10.74 14.67
C LEU A 135 14.99 9.84 13.63
N ALA A 136 16.18 9.32 13.96
CA ALA A 136 17.07 8.58 13.05
C ALA A 136 17.22 7.08 13.40
N ILE A 137 16.38 6.56 14.31
CA ILE A 137 16.36 5.15 14.73
C ILE A 137 14.99 4.57 14.37
#